data_AF-A0A9P7KWT0-F1
#
_entry.id   AF-A0A9P7KWT0-F1
#
_cell.length_a   1.000
_cell.length_b   1.000
_cell.length_c   1.000
_cell.angle_alpha   90.00
_cell.angle_beta   90.00
_cell.angle_gamma   90.00
#
_symmetry.space_group_name_H-M   'P 1'
#
loop_
_entity.id
_entity.type
_entity.pdbx_description
1 polymer ?
#
loop_
_entity_poly.entity_id
_entity_poly.type
_entity_poly.pdbx_seq_one_letter_code
_entity_poly.pdbx_strand_id
1 'polypeptide(L)'
;MADPKVFDVVVVGGGPVGLAAGYEVAKAGKDVIILEQNNFFNQAGSSGDLARMFRTMYTEEFMAELATHAMKHWDALEKDAGVSLRWMGGLLNFGDKDMGSDTPEGTLLGPEENLKKFNMSYKKLTAAQIEEQYPFKQLKPEWEGLFAPDNGVINVQLLLRTLYGLAKDYGAKAKQHTHVKQICPLDKDKTIWEVHATVHDAPITYLTKKIIITSGSYVNHVLKPSFGISLRLEIWEMVATYFNANAGPNGTIFPSMWFQFAPSVDGRSRLFYGFPTLPWGPPNIVRISVDAATRIITDPSQRQASVFDPQDIKDTQDFVRDHVVGVDATVPASTVSCLQTNVFDNMFVLDFLPEKYLKGGPEKSIAIFTAGWAMKFVPTLGKALSEMVLKGDSEFKKDEFSITRTNKDGPGIIDEEGKSVTGSNGTAAARSFSHTKSKQAQGSSRTMREKTVL
;
A
#
# COMPACT_ATOMS: atom_id res chain seq x y z
N MET A 1 19.15 -18.22 -37.82
CA MET A 1 18.68 -18.03 -36.44
C MET A 1 17.61 -16.95 -36.51
N ALA A 2 16.42 -17.17 -35.95
CA ALA A 2 15.40 -16.12 -35.92
C ALA A 2 15.89 -14.96 -35.04
N ASP A 3 15.62 -13.71 -35.45
CA ASP A 3 15.96 -12.56 -34.62
C ASP A 3 15.27 -12.68 -33.24
N PRO A 4 15.96 -12.31 -32.15
CA PRO A 4 15.39 -12.39 -30.81
C PRO A 4 14.13 -11.53 -30.72
N LYS A 5 13.03 -12.11 -30.19
CA LYS A 5 11.76 -11.38 -30.02
C LYS A 5 11.97 -10.16 -29.11
N VAL A 6 11.60 -8.99 -29.61
CA VAL A 6 11.50 -7.75 -28.84
C VAL A 6 10.07 -7.59 -28.34
N PHE A 7 9.89 -7.46 -27.03
CA PHE A 7 8.60 -7.16 -26.42
C PHE A 7 8.28 -5.66 -26.52
N ASP A 8 7.00 -5.30 -26.52
CA ASP A 8 6.63 -3.90 -26.35
C ASP A 8 6.90 -3.46 -24.90
N VAL A 9 6.59 -4.34 -23.93
CA VAL A 9 6.79 -4.07 -22.49
C VAL A 9 7.31 -5.30 -21.75
N VAL A 10 8.29 -5.10 -20.86
CA VAL A 10 8.65 -6.07 -19.81
C VAL A 10 8.20 -5.53 -18.45
N VAL A 11 7.47 -6.32 -17.68
CA VAL A 11 7.11 -6.02 -16.30
C VAL A 11 8.02 -6.78 -15.36
N VAL A 12 8.74 -6.08 -14.49
CA VAL A 12 9.62 -6.64 -13.47
C VAL A 12 8.91 -6.62 -12.12
N GLY A 13 8.59 -7.80 -11.60
CA GLY A 13 7.75 -8.02 -10.42
C GLY A 13 6.38 -8.56 -10.80
N GLY A 14 6.03 -9.76 -10.33
CA GLY A 14 4.75 -10.44 -10.58
C GLY A 14 3.77 -10.35 -9.41
N GLY A 15 3.85 -9.28 -8.62
CA GLY A 15 2.89 -8.97 -7.57
C GLY A 15 1.57 -8.38 -8.13
N PRO A 16 0.63 -7.94 -7.26
CA PRO A 16 -0.67 -7.44 -7.67
C PRO A 16 -0.59 -6.31 -8.70
N VAL A 17 0.27 -5.31 -8.47
CA VAL A 17 0.42 -4.16 -9.38
C VAL A 17 1.09 -4.56 -10.69
N GLY A 18 2.10 -5.43 -10.65
CA GLY A 18 2.75 -5.94 -11.86
C GLY A 18 1.83 -6.81 -12.72
N LEU A 19 1.02 -7.66 -12.10
CA LEU A 19 -0.01 -8.44 -12.78
C LEU A 19 -1.09 -7.53 -13.37
N ALA A 20 -1.54 -6.50 -12.64
CA ALA A 20 -2.50 -5.53 -13.16
C ALA A 20 -1.95 -4.71 -14.32
N ALA A 21 -0.69 -4.27 -14.25
CA ALA A 21 -0.03 -3.57 -15.34
C ALA A 21 0.14 -4.46 -16.57
N GLY A 22 0.58 -5.71 -16.38
CA GLY A 22 0.70 -6.68 -17.46
C GLY A 22 -0.65 -7.01 -18.11
N TYR A 23 -1.71 -7.12 -17.30
CA TYR A 23 -3.09 -7.25 -17.78
C TYR A 23 -3.52 -6.07 -18.66
N GLU A 24 -3.36 -4.84 -18.19
CA GLU A 24 -3.76 -3.63 -18.93
C GLU A 24 -2.95 -3.43 -20.21
N VAL A 25 -1.65 -3.77 -20.21
CA VAL A 25 -0.81 -3.73 -21.42
C VAL A 25 -1.24 -4.80 -22.43
N ALA A 26 -1.50 -6.03 -21.98
CA ALA A 26 -1.98 -7.10 -22.85
C ALA A 26 -3.36 -6.80 -23.43
N LYS A 27 -4.27 -6.27 -22.61
CA LYS A 27 -5.61 -5.82 -23.02
C LYS A 27 -5.56 -4.72 -24.08
N ALA A 28 -4.52 -3.88 -24.07
CA ALA A 28 -4.25 -2.89 -25.11
C ALA A 28 -3.65 -3.50 -26.41
N GLY A 29 -3.57 -4.83 -26.51
CA GLY A 29 -3.06 -5.56 -27.68
C GLY A 29 -1.55 -5.50 -27.85
N LYS A 30 -0.79 -5.26 -26.77
CA LYS A 30 0.67 -5.13 -26.80
C LYS A 30 1.36 -6.39 -26.30
N ASP A 31 2.52 -6.69 -26.89
CA ASP A 31 3.34 -7.82 -26.52
C ASP A 31 4.03 -7.57 -25.16
N VAL A 32 3.58 -8.28 -24.12
CA VAL A 32 4.10 -8.09 -22.76
C VAL A 32 4.55 -9.40 -22.12
N ILE A 33 5.62 -9.30 -21.31
CA ILE A 33 6.08 -10.39 -20.45
C ILE A 33 6.25 -9.91 -19.00
N ILE A 34 5.69 -10.66 -18.06
CA ILE A 34 5.78 -10.43 -16.62
C ILE A 34 6.83 -11.38 -16.04
N LEU A 35 7.82 -10.82 -15.34
CA LEU A 35 8.93 -11.56 -14.74
C LEU A 35 8.81 -11.51 -13.21
N GLU A 36 8.68 -12.68 -12.59
CA GLU A 36 8.62 -12.86 -11.14
C GLU A 36 9.83 -13.69 -10.68
N GLN A 37 10.57 -13.18 -9.70
CA GLN A 37 11.78 -13.85 -9.19
C GLN A 37 11.47 -15.14 -8.42
N ASN A 38 10.28 -15.25 -7.84
CA ASN A 38 9.80 -16.43 -7.12
C ASN A 38 8.71 -17.17 -7.93
N ASN A 39 7.97 -18.06 -7.28
CA ASN A 39 6.66 -18.51 -7.79
C ASN A 39 5.66 -17.35 -7.77
N PHE A 40 4.70 -17.33 -8.69
CA PHE A 40 3.56 -16.43 -8.54
C PHE A 40 2.80 -16.74 -7.25
N PHE A 41 2.20 -15.70 -6.65
CA PHE A 41 1.39 -15.82 -5.42
C PHE A 41 2.18 -16.24 -4.17
N ASN A 42 3.48 -15.96 -4.16
CA ASN A 42 4.36 -16.24 -3.02
C ASN A 42 4.15 -15.28 -1.84
N GLN A 43 4.77 -15.62 -0.71
CA GLN A 43 4.71 -14.86 0.56
C GLN A 43 5.99 -14.03 0.81
N ALA A 44 6.92 -13.95 -0.17
CA ALA A 44 8.22 -13.31 0.02
C ALA A 44 8.16 -11.77 0.01
N GLY A 45 7.07 -11.18 -0.51
CA GLY A 45 6.85 -9.73 -0.54
C GLY A 45 5.70 -9.25 0.35
N SER A 46 4.93 -8.29 -0.17
CA SER A 46 3.90 -7.54 0.56
C SER A 46 2.47 -8.09 0.42
N SER A 47 2.26 -9.04 -0.49
CA SER A 47 0.93 -9.43 -0.98
C SER A 47 0.46 -10.79 -0.46
N GLY A 48 1.25 -11.42 0.39
CA GLY A 48 0.94 -12.73 0.93
C GLY A 48 -0.03 -12.64 2.10
N ASP A 49 -1.32 -12.90 1.85
CA ASP A 49 -2.37 -12.97 2.88
C ASP A 49 -3.74 -13.40 2.29
N LEU A 50 -4.78 -13.46 3.14
CA LEU A 50 -6.19 -13.66 2.74
C LEU A 50 -6.89 -12.36 2.34
N ALA A 51 -6.56 -11.23 2.98
CA ALA A 51 -7.35 -10.00 2.92
C ALA A 51 -6.52 -8.71 2.94
N ARG A 52 -7.07 -7.67 2.30
CA ARG A 52 -6.63 -6.27 2.42
C ARG A 52 -7.85 -5.35 2.43
N MET A 53 -7.73 -4.19 3.08
CA MET A 53 -8.80 -3.20 3.09
C MET A 53 -8.94 -2.54 1.71
N PHE A 54 -10.16 -2.50 1.17
CA PHE A 54 -10.58 -1.56 0.15
C PHE A 54 -11.17 -0.33 0.85
N ARG A 55 -10.37 0.72 0.97
CA ARG A 55 -10.70 1.93 1.73
C ARG A 55 -10.86 3.14 0.82
N THR A 56 -11.86 3.95 1.13
CA THR A 56 -12.17 5.22 0.46
C THR A 56 -12.12 6.44 1.39
N MET A 57 -12.12 6.22 2.71
CA MET A 57 -12.03 7.31 3.70
C MET A 57 -10.59 7.85 3.77
N TYR A 58 -10.32 9.00 3.16
CA TYR A 58 -9.02 9.67 3.13
C TYR A 58 -9.11 11.14 3.55
N THR A 59 -8.18 11.61 4.38
CA THR A 59 -8.06 13.02 4.78
C THR A 59 -7.53 13.89 3.64
N GLU A 60 -6.54 13.41 2.90
CA GLU A 60 -5.94 14.15 1.80
C GLU A 60 -6.83 14.07 0.56
N GLU A 61 -7.19 15.24 0.01
CA GLU A 61 -8.11 15.33 -1.13
C GLU A 61 -7.65 14.51 -2.34
N PHE A 62 -6.36 14.59 -2.71
CA PHE A 62 -5.85 13.87 -3.89
C PHE A 62 -5.92 12.33 -3.73
N MET A 63 -5.82 11.84 -2.49
CA MET A 63 -5.99 10.41 -2.18
C MET A 63 -7.47 10.02 -2.16
N ALA A 64 -8.34 10.87 -1.65
CA ALA A 64 -9.79 10.67 -1.72
C ALA A 64 -10.27 10.64 -3.18
N GLU A 65 -9.80 11.56 -4.02
CA GLU A 65 -10.03 11.57 -5.47
C GLU A 65 -9.57 10.23 -6.08
N LEU A 66 -8.31 9.84 -5.83
CA LEU A 66 -7.77 8.56 -6.31
C LEU A 66 -8.63 7.36 -5.87
N ALA A 67 -9.17 7.38 -4.65
CA ALA A 67 -10.05 6.33 -4.15
C ALA A 67 -11.37 6.27 -4.91
N THR A 68 -11.96 7.41 -5.28
CA THR A 68 -13.17 7.43 -6.13
C THR A 68 -12.91 6.84 -7.53
N HIS A 69 -11.73 7.11 -8.12
CA HIS A 69 -11.32 6.46 -9.36
C HIS A 69 -11.09 4.96 -9.17
N ALA A 70 -10.49 4.57 -8.05
CA ALA A 70 -10.27 3.17 -7.72
C ALA A 70 -11.57 2.38 -7.66
N MET A 71 -12.65 2.92 -7.08
CA MET A 71 -13.97 2.27 -7.09
C MET A 71 -14.38 1.85 -8.50
N LYS A 72 -14.32 2.80 -9.45
CA LYS A 72 -14.68 2.54 -10.86
C LYS A 72 -13.78 1.51 -11.53
N HIS A 73 -12.47 1.56 -11.27
CA HIS A 73 -11.53 0.59 -11.85
C HIS A 73 -11.67 -0.80 -11.26
N TRP A 74 -12.03 -0.91 -9.99
CA TRP A 74 -12.39 -2.19 -9.39
C TRP A 74 -13.66 -2.77 -9.99
N ASP A 75 -14.71 -1.95 -10.16
CA ASP A 75 -15.95 -2.39 -10.82
C ASP A 75 -15.68 -2.89 -12.25
N ALA A 76 -14.82 -2.18 -12.99
CA ALA A 76 -14.40 -2.59 -14.32
C ALA A 76 -13.62 -3.92 -14.31
N LEU A 77 -12.67 -4.09 -13.38
CA LEU A 77 -11.91 -5.33 -13.24
C LEU A 77 -12.83 -6.51 -12.87
N GLU A 78 -13.75 -6.34 -11.93
CA GLU A 78 -14.70 -7.39 -11.53
C GLU A 78 -15.65 -7.76 -12.68
N LYS A 79 -16.06 -6.78 -13.48
CA LYS A 79 -16.84 -7.02 -14.71
C LYS A 79 -16.05 -7.84 -15.73
N ASP A 80 -14.79 -7.50 -15.97
CA ASP A 80 -13.94 -8.24 -16.90
C ASP A 80 -13.60 -9.64 -16.37
N ALA A 81 -13.45 -9.79 -15.05
CA ALA A 81 -13.20 -11.06 -14.39
C ALA A 81 -14.44 -11.97 -14.33
N GLY A 82 -15.64 -11.40 -14.42
CA GLY A 82 -16.90 -12.13 -14.24
C GLY A 82 -17.13 -12.62 -12.80
N VAL A 83 -16.41 -12.09 -11.81
CA VAL A 83 -16.49 -12.49 -10.40
C VAL A 83 -16.22 -11.30 -9.49
N SER A 84 -16.89 -11.25 -8.34
CA SER A 84 -16.58 -10.27 -7.28
C SER A 84 -15.24 -10.61 -6.63
N LEU A 85 -14.35 -9.62 -6.59
CA LEU A 85 -13.03 -9.68 -5.95
C LEU A 85 -13.03 -8.98 -4.59
N ARG A 86 -14.09 -8.24 -4.28
CA ARG A 86 -14.31 -7.52 -3.02
C ARG A 86 -15.59 -7.99 -2.34
N TRP A 87 -15.54 -8.01 -1.01
CA TRP A 87 -16.72 -8.14 -0.16
C TRP A 87 -17.01 -6.82 0.54
N MET A 88 -18.07 -6.14 0.10
CA MET A 88 -18.40 -4.77 0.52
C MET A 88 -19.26 -4.77 1.79
N GLY A 89 -18.60 -4.85 2.95
CA GLY A 89 -19.23 -4.81 4.28
C GLY A 89 -19.16 -3.46 4.99
N GLY A 90 -18.49 -2.46 4.40
CA GLY A 90 -18.18 -1.17 5.02
C GLY A 90 -16.87 -1.15 5.81
N LEU A 91 -16.56 0.01 6.37
CA LEU A 91 -15.41 0.27 7.24
C LEU A 91 -15.84 1.15 8.40
N LEU A 92 -15.55 0.72 9.63
CA LEU A 92 -15.64 1.55 10.83
C LEU A 92 -14.24 2.08 11.20
N ASN A 93 -14.03 3.39 11.06
CA ASN A 93 -12.93 4.06 11.76
C ASN A 93 -13.44 4.53 13.12
N PHE A 94 -12.71 4.33 14.22
CA PHE A 94 -13.15 4.82 15.54
C PHE A 94 -11.98 5.13 16.47
N GLY A 95 -12.25 5.84 17.57
CA GLY A 95 -11.27 6.09 18.63
C GLY A 95 -11.18 7.55 19.03
N ASP A 96 -9.97 7.98 19.37
CA ASP A 96 -9.68 9.35 19.81
C ASP A 96 -9.72 10.32 18.62
N LYS A 97 -10.75 11.19 18.62
CA LYS A 97 -10.95 12.20 17.57
C LYS A 97 -9.91 13.33 17.60
N ASP A 98 -9.26 13.53 18.74
CA ASP A 98 -8.28 14.61 18.95
C ASP A 98 -6.85 14.12 18.67
N MET A 99 -6.70 12.86 18.26
CA MET A 99 -5.44 12.33 17.74
C MET A 99 -5.00 13.11 16.49
N GLY A 100 -3.76 13.59 16.49
CA GLY A 100 -3.17 14.34 15.39
C GLY A 100 -2.99 13.51 14.11
N SER A 101 -2.58 14.17 13.03
CA SER A 101 -2.42 13.59 11.68
C SER A 101 -1.19 12.72 11.47
N ASP A 102 -0.41 12.44 12.51
CA ASP A 102 0.84 11.68 12.42
C ASP A 102 0.58 10.16 12.40
N THR A 103 -0.42 9.72 11.63
CA THR A 103 -0.70 8.30 11.41
C THR A 103 -0.63 7.94 9.93
N PRO A 104 -0.30 6.68 9.57
CA PRO A 104 -0.37 6.21 8.18
C PRO A 104 -1.75 6.38 7.53
N GLU A 105 -2.80 6.49 8.34
CA GLU A 105 -4.21 6.50 7.92
C GLU A 105 -4.84 7.91 8.05
N GLY A 106 -4.06 8.93 8.38
CA GLY A 106 -4.51 10.31 8.55
C GLY A 106 -5.12 10.57 9.94
N THR A 107 -6.31 11.16 9.99
CA THR A 107 -7.05 11.42 11.24
C THR A 107 -8.41 10.75 11.19
N LEU A 108 -9.00 10.47 12.35
CA LEU A 108 -10.29 9.79 12.45
C LEU A 108 -11.40 10.50 11.65
N LEU A 109 -11.53 11.82 11.81
CA LEU A 109 -12.61 12.63 11.22
C LEU A 109 -12.17 13.40 9.97
N GLY A 110 -10.88 13.43 9.64
CA GLY A 110 -10.36 14.11 8.45
C GLY A 110 -11.03 13.72 7.13
N PRO A 111 -11.44 12.45 6.92
CA PRO A 111 -12.15 12.07 5.71
C PRO A 111 -13.51 12.73 5.48
N GLU A 112 -14.16 13.31 6.49
CA GLU A 112 -15.54 13.81 6.37
C GLU A 112 -15.73 14.87 5.27
N GLU A 113 -14.78 15.79 5.14
CA GLU A 113 -14.88 16.86 4.13
C GLU A 113 -14.85 16.28 2.72
N ASN A 114 -13.96 15.32 2.48
CA ASN A 114 -13.86 14.63 1.20
C ASN A 114 -15.06 13.72 0.94
N LEU A 115 -15.55 13.00 1.95
CA LEU A 115 -16.75 12.18 1.82
C LEU A 115 -17.96 13.03 1.40
N LYS A 116 -18.16 14.21 1.99
CA LYS A 116 -19.19 15.17 1.56
C LYS A 116 -18.96 15.65 0.13
N LYS A 117 -17.73 16.08 -0.18
CA LYS A 117 -17.34 16.60 -1.50
C LYS A 117 -17.61 15.61 -2.62
N PHE A 118 -17.31 14.33 -2.40
CA PHE A 118 -17.52 13.25 -3.37
C PHE A 118 -18.88 12.54 -3.23
N ASN A 119 -19.80 13.08 -2.42
CA ASN A 119 -21.13 12.53 -2.19
C ASN A 119 -21.14 11.04 -1.76
N MET A 120 -20.20 10.68 -0.89
CA MET A 120 -20.07 9.33 -0.32
C MET A 120 -20.85 9.24 0.99
N SER A 121 -21.56 8.12 1.17
CA SER A 121 -22.38 7.91 2.36
C SER A 121 -21.50 7.62 3.58
N TYR A 122 -21.85 8.20 4.73
CA TYR A 122 -21.20 7.87 5.99
C TYR A 122 -22.12 8.14 7.19
N LYS A 123 -21.80 7.53 8.33
CA LYS A 123 -22.52 7.69 9.59
C LYS A 123 -21.52 7.90 10.74
N LYS A 124 -21.78 8.92 11.56
CA LYS A 124 -21.07 9.08 12.84
C LYS A 124 -21.68 8.17 13.91
N LEU A 125 -20.83 7.59 14.75
CA LEU A 125 -21.22 6.75 15.86
C LEU A 125 -20.56 7.23 17.16
N THR A 126 -21.26 7.11 18.28
CA THR A 126 -20.66 7.26 19.61
C THR A 126 -20.03 5.94 20.07
N ALA A 127 -19.14 5.98 21.07
CA ALA A 127 -18.61 4.79 21.71
C ALA A 127 -19.71 3.77 22.11
N ALA A 128 -20.79 4.23 22.74
CA ALA A 128 -21.91 3.36 23.14
C ALA A 128 -22.61 2.69 21.94
N GLN A 129 -22.81 3.43 20.85
CA GLN A 129 -23.39 2.88 19.62
C GLN A 129 -22.45 1.87 18.95
N ILE A 130 -21.13 2.07 19.06
CA ILE A 130 -20.14 1.12 18.56
C ILE A 130 -20.20 -0.18 19.38
N GLU A 131 -20.19 -0.10 20.72
CA GLU A 131 -20.29 -1.28 21.59
C GLU A 131 -21.62 -2.05 21.44
N GLU A 132 -22.70 -1.36 21.05
CA GLU A 132 -23.98 -2.00 20.72
C GLU A 132 -23.93 -2.78 19.39
N GLN A 133 -23.14 -2.31 18.40
CA GLN A 133 -23.13 -2.84 17.04
C GLN A 133 -21.94 -3.76 16.74
N TYR A 134 -20.83 -3.60 17.46
CA TYR A 134 -19.57 -4.31 17.26
C TYR A 134 -19.17 -4.99 18.57
N PRO A 135 -18.38 -6.09 18.50
CA PRO A 135 -17.97 -6.85 19.68
C PRO A 135 -16.82 -6.15 20.42
N PHE A 136 -16.94 -4.86 20.68
CA PHE A 136 -16.02 -4.07 21.48
C PHE A 136 -16.56 -3.87 22.89
N LYS A 137 -15.66 -3.56 23.83
CA LYS A 137 -15.98 -3.24 25.22
C LYS A 137 -15.00 -2.20 25.78
N GLN A 138 -15.44 -1.51 26.82
CA GLN A 138 -14.63 -0.55 27.55
C GLN A 138 -14.03 0.54 26.65
N LEU A 139 -14.77 0.95 25.62
CA LEU A 139 -14.42 2.11 24.82
C LEU A 139 -14.59 3.37 25.68
N LYS A 140 -13.69 4.33 25.52
CA LYS A 140 -13.80 5.59 26.26
C LYS A 140 -15.06 6.34 25.81
N PRO A 141 -15.88 6.90 26.72
CA PRO A 141 -17.13 7.58 26.35
C PRO A 141 -16.97 8.73 25.35
N GLU A 142 -15.81 9.40 25.36
CA GLU A 142 -15.46 10.49 24.46
C GLU A 142 -15.01 10.05 23.06
N TRP A 143 -14.82 8.74 22.84
CA TRP A 143 -14.45 8.22 21.51
C TRP A 143 -15.61 8.32 20.54
N GLU A 144 -15.26 8.62 19.29
CA GLU A 144 -16.19 8.71 18.16
C GLU A 144 -15.88 7.65 17.12
N GLY A 145 -16.82 7.43 16.20
CA GLY A 145 -16.65 6.57 15.05
C GLY A 145 -17.22 7.18 13.79
N LEU A 146 -16.65 6.77 12.66
CA LEU A 146 -17.04 7.12 11.31
C LEU A 146 -17.18 5.82 10.51
N PHE A 147 -18.42 5.46 10.17
CA PHE A 147 -18.73 4.29 9.37
C PHE A 147 -19.05 4.69 7.93
N ALA A 148 -18.44 4.04 6.95
CA ALA A 148 -18.73 4.23 5.53
C ALA A 148 -18.99 2.88 4.82
N PRO A 149 -20.17 2.68 4.21
CA PRO A 149 -20.57 1.39 3.62
C PRO A 149 -19.85 1.05 2.30
N ASP A 150 -19.37 2.06 1.56
CA ASP A 150 -18.70 1.89 0.26
C ASP A 150 -17.24 1.38 0.38
N ASN A 151 -16.94 0.68 1.46
CA ASN A 151 -15.65 0.10 1.78
C ASN A 151 -15.79 -1.42 1.91
N GLY A 152 -14.70 -2.18 1.82
CA GLY A 152 -14.79 -3.62 1.92
C GLY A 152 -13.48 -4.36 2.00
N VAL A 153 -13.56 -5.68 1.91
CA VAL A 153 -12.39 -6.56 2.00
C VAL A 153 -12.05 -7.10 0.61
N ILE A 154 -10.82 -6.91 0.19
CA ILE A 154 -10.28 -7.49 -1.05
C ILE A 154 -9.90 -8.94 -0.78
N ASN A 155 -10.41 -9.86 -1.60
CA ASN A 155 -9.94 -11.25 -1.63
C ASN A 155 -8.60 -11.31 -2.37
N VAL A 156 -7.50 -11.24 -1.63
CA VAL A 156 -6.14 -11.10 -2.20
C VAL A 156 -5.78 -12.31 -3.05
N GLN A 157 -6.12 -13.50 -2.58
CA GLN A 157 -5.82 -14.76 -3.26
C GLN A 157 -6.57 -14.87 -4.59
N LEU A 158 -7.85 -14.48 -4.62
CA LEU A 158 -8.65 -14.48 -5.84
C LEU A 158 -8.19 -13.38 -6.80
N LEU A 159 -7.93 -12.17 -6.31
CA LEU A 159 -7.41 -11.04 -7.11
C LEU A 159 -6.17 -11.45 -7.91
N LEU A 160 -5.16 -12.00 -7.23
CA LEU A 160 -3.89 -12.34 -7.85
C LEU A 160 -4.07 -13.39 -8.96
N ARG A 161 -4.86 -14.45 -8.71
CA ARG A 161 -5.14 -15.49 -9.70
C ARG A 161 -5.95 -14.96 -10.88
N THR A 162 -6.90 -14.06 -10.60
CA THR A 162 -7.73 -13.40 -11.60
C THR A 162 -6.88 -12.53 -12.51
N LEU A 163 -6.05 -11.64 -11.95
CA LEU A 163 -5.16 -10.79 -12.75
C LEU A 163 -4.16 -11.60 -13.57
N TYR A 164 -3.60 -12.67 -13.00
CA TYR A 164 -2.73 -13.59 -13.72
C TYR A 164 -3.45 -14.30 -14.88
N GLY A 165 -4.67 -14.79 -14.64
CA GLY A 165 -5.52 -15.42 -15.65
C GLY A 165 -5.87 -14.45 -16.78
N LEU A 166 -6.46 -13.29 -16.43
CA LEU A 166 -6.82 -12.25 -17.39
C LEU A 166 -5.62 -11.79 -18.21
N ALA A 167 -4.47 -11.52 -17.59
CA ALA A 167 -3.28 -11.12 -18.34
C ALA A 167 -2.91 -12.17 -19.41
N LYS A 168 -2.95 -13.46 -19.05
CA LYS A 168 -2.67 -14.56 -20.00
C LYS A 168 -3.74 -14.71 -21.08
N ASP A 169 -5.00 -14.54 -20.74
CA ASP A 169 -6.13 -14.64 -21.68
C ASP A 169 -6.05 -13.54 -22.75
N TYR A 170 -5.54 -12.35 -22.37
CA TYR A 170 -5.21 -11.27 -23.31
C TYR A 170 -3.83 -11.42 -23.99
N GLY A 171 -3.12 -12.53 -23.77
CA GLY A 171 -1.88 -12.88 -24.48
C GLY A 171 -0.57 -12.52 -23.77
N ALA A 172 -0.61 -12.03 -22.52
CA ALA A 172 0.61 -11.79 -21.75
C ALA A 172 1.38 -13.10 -21.52
N LYS A 173 2.71 -13.01 -21.60
CA LYS A 173 3.60 -14.05 -21.10
C LYS A 173 3.89 -13.81 -19.62
N ALA A 174 4.02 -14.86 -18.85
CA ALA A 174 4.39 -14.76 -17.44
C ALA A 174 5.46 -15.82 -17.12
N LYS A 175 6.55 -15.39 -16.47
CA LYS A 175 7.67 -16.25 -16.11
C LYS A 175 7.98 -16.10 -14.63
N GLN A 176 7.84 -17.22 -13.92
CA GLN A 176 8.27 -17.37 -12.54
C GLN A 176 9.76 -17.74 -12.48
N HIS A 177 10.34 -17.69 -11.28
CA HIS A 177 11.77 -17.99 -11.04
C HIS A 177 12.73 -17.19 -11.94
N THR A 178 12.31 -16.00 -12.39
CA THR A 178 13.08 -15.14 -13.29
C THR A 178 13.55 -13.91 -12.54
N HIS A 179 14.76 -13.97 -11.99
CA HIS A 179 15.35 -12.90 -11.20
C HIS A 179 16.08 -11.91 -12.13
N VAL A 180 15.49 -10.73 -12.34
CA VAL A 180 16.12 -9.64 -13.10
C VAL A 180 17.33 -9.10 -12.33
N LYS A 181 18.52 -9.20 -12.92
CA LYS A 181 19.80 -8.79 -12.33
C LYS A 181 20.24 -7.41 -12.77
N GLN A 182 19.98 -7.05 -14.03
CA GLN A 182 20.45 -5.79 -14.60
C GLN A 182 19.62 -5.41 -15.82
N ILE A 183 19.41 -4.11 -16.00
CA ILE A 183 18.79 -3.50 -17.15
C ILE A 183 19.77 -2.51 -17.76
N CYS A 184 19.96 -2.55 -19.08
CA CYS A 184 20.76 -1.57 -19.81
C CYS A 184 20.24 -1.34 -21.23
N PRO A 185 20.49 -0.17 -21.84
CA PRO A 185 20.17 0.05 -23.24
C PRO A 185 21.05 -0.81 -24.15
N LEU A 186 20.44 -1.48 -25.14
CA LEU A 186 21.16 -2.28 -26.12
C LEU A 186 22.18 -1.44 -26.88
N ASP A 187 23.42 -1.92 -27.00
CA ASP A 187 24.51 -1.14 -27.58
C ASP A 187 24.32 -0.77 -29.05
N LYS A 188 23.71 -1.67 -29.83
CA LYS A 188 23.47 -1.47 -31.26
C LYS A 188 22.25 -0.60 -31.56
N ASP A 189 21.31 -0.50 -30.61
CA ASP A 189 20.10 0.29 -30.73
C ASP A 189 19.62 0.71 -29.35
N LYS A 190 19.97 1.94 -28.95
CA LYS A 190 19.62 2.49 -27.64
C LYS A 190 18.11 2.71 -27.46
N THR A 191 17.28 2.49 -28.49
CA THR A 191 15.82 2.46 -28.35
C THR A 191 15.26 1.18 -27.74
N ILE A 192 16.10 0.14 -27.65
CA ILE A 192 15.78 -1.15 -27.06
C ILE A 192 16.55 -1.33 -25.75
N TRP A 193 15.89 -1.92 -24.76
CA TRP A 193 16.47 -2.33 -23.50
C TRP A 193 16.78 -3.82 -23.49
N GLU A 194 17.90 -4.18 -22.88
CA GLU A 194 18.26 -5.53 -22.48
C GLU A 194 17.91 -5.72 -21.00
N VAL A 195 17.07 -6.71 -20.70
CA VAL A 195 16.74 -7.14 -19.35
C VAL A 195 17.46 -8.46 -19.09
N HIS A 196 18.58 -8.39 -18.39
CA HIS A 196 19.37 -9.55 -18.00
C HIS A 196 18.79 -10.16 -16.74
N ALA A 197 18.43 -11.44 -16.81
CA ALA A 197 17.85 -12.18 -15.71
C ALA A 197 18.50 -13.56 -15.55
N THR A 198 18.22 -14.22 -14.44
CA THR A 198 18.57 -15.63 -14.23
C THR A 198 17.33 -16.46 -13.99
N VAL A 199 17.29 -17.66 -14.59
CA VAL A 199 16.26 -18.69 -14.36
C VAL A 199 16.96 -19.97 -13.94
N HIS A 200 16.75 -20.41 -12.69
CA HIS A 200 17.50 -21.54 -12.11
C HIS A 200 19.02 -21.39 -12.32
N ASP A 201 19.54 -20.20 -12.02
CA ASP A 201 20.94 -19.78 -12.20
C ASP A 201 21.48 -19.75 -13.65
N ALA A 202 20.66 -20.12 -14.64
CA ALA A 202 21.01 -19.95 -16.04
C ALA A 202 20.71 -18.50 -16.52
N PRO A 203 21.66 -17.81 -17.17
CA PRO A 203 21.44 -16.46 -17.68
C PRO A 203 20.45 -16.47 -18.85
N ILE A 204 19.57 -15.48 -18.88
CA ILE A 204 18.64 -15.21 -19.98
C ILE A 204 18.52 -13.70 -20.20
N THR A 205 18.36 -13.29 -21.45
CA THR A 205 18.15 -11.89 -21.82
C THR A 205 16.81 -11.74 -22.51
N TYR A 206 16.05 -10.72 -22.11
CA TYR A 206 14.84 -10.27 -22.81
C TYR A 206 15.08 -8.91 -23.45
N LEU A 207 14.62 -8.71 -24.68
CA LEU A 207 14.67 -7.42 -25.36
C LEU A 207 13.31 -6.74 -25.28
N THR A 208 13.28 -5.44 -25.01
CA THR A 208 12.02 -4.69 -24.88
C THR A 208 12.16 -3.22 -25.23
N LYS A 209 11.07 -2.57 -25.66
CA LYS A 209 11.03 -1.12 -25.88
C LYS A 209 10.80 -0.32 -24.59
N LYS A 210 10.01 -0.89 -23.68
CA LYS A 210 9.57 -0.23 -22.43
C LYS A 210 9.63 -1.21 -21.24
N ILE A 211 9.75 -0.66 -20.04
CA ILE A 211 9.86 -1.43 -18.79
C ILE A 211 8.93 -0.83 -17.73
N ILE A 212 8.26 -1.71 -16.99
CA ILE A 212 7.53 -1.37 -15.77
C ILE A 212 8.21 -2.09 -14.60
N ILE A 213 8.70 -1.35 -13.60
CA ILE A 213 9.32 -1.91 -12.39
C ILE A 213 8.32 -1.82 -11.24
N THR A 214 7.86 -2.97 -10.76
CA THR A 214 6.87 -3.13 -9.67
C THR A 214 7.34 -4.16 -8.63
N SER A 215 8.66 -4.24 -8.43
CA SER A 215 9.31 -5.23 -7.54
C SER A 215 9.19 -4.91 -6.04
N GLY A 216 8.34 -3.94 -5.65
CA GLY A 216 8.02 -3.63 -4.26
C GLY A 216 9.26 -3.35 -3.42
N SER A 217 9.43 -4.07 -2.30
CA SER A 217 10.59 -3.95 -1.42
C SER A 217 11.92 -4.29 -2.09
N TYR A 218 11.90 -5.02 -3.21
CA TYR A 218 13.08 -5.42 -3.98
C TYR A 218 13.45 -4.42 -5.09
N VAL A 219 12.83 -3.24 -5.12
CA VAL A 219 13.11 -2.21 -6.16
C VAL A 219 14.59 -1.85 -6.26
N ASN A 220 15.30 -1.76 -5.13
CA ASN A 220 16.73 -1.45 -5.11
C ASN A 220 17.61 -2.58 -5.68
N HIS A 221 17.15 -3.82 -5.66
CA HIS A 221 17.86 -4.95 -6.28
C HIS A 221 17.83 -4.87 -7.81
N VAL A 222 16.92 -4.07 -8.38
CA VAL A 222 16.87 -3.75 -9.81
C VAL A 222 17.57 -2.42 -10.09
N LEU A 223 17.25 -1.37 -9.33
CA LEU A 223 17.73 -0.02 -9.62
C LEU A 223 19.24 0.15 -9.44
N LYS A 224 19.80 -0.43 -8.37
CA LYS A 224 21.23 -0.27 -8.05
C LYS A 224 22.15 -0.84 -9.13
N PRO A 225 22.04 -2.13 -9.53
CA PRO A 225 22.90 -2.67 -10.59
C PRO A 225 22.60 -2.08 -11.97
N SER A 226 21.36 -1.66 -12.23
CA SER A 226 20.96 -1.15 -13.56
C SER A 226 21.33 0.31 -13.78
N PHE A 227 21.17 1.16 -12.76
CA PHE A 227 21.18 2.62 -12.90
C PHE A 227 22.08 3.34 -11.89
N GLY A 228 22.71 2.62 -10.96
CA GLY A 228 23.62 3.20 -9.97
C GLY A 228 22.91 4.04 -8.89
N ILE A 229 21.60 3.84 -8.71
CA ILE A 229 20.80 4.51 -7.69
C ILE A 229 20.04 3.51 -6.83
N SER A 230 19.71 3.94 -5.62
CA SER A 230 18.74 3.26 -4.75
C SER A 230 17.66 4.25 -4.33
N LEU A 231 16.53 3.75 -3.86
CA LEU A 231 15.54 4.54 -3.12
C LEU A 231 15.84 4.40 -1.63
N ARG A 232 15.70 5.50 -0.88
CA ARG A 232 15.75 5.49 0.59
C ARG A 232 14.46 4.88 1.12
N LEU A 233 14.53 3.59 1.44
CA LEU A 233 13.39 2.81 1.90
C LEU A 233 13.47 2.56 3.40
N GLU A 234 12.31 2.69 4.05
CA GLU A 234 12.04 2.06 5.34
C GLU A 234 11.06 0.92 5.08
N ILE A 235 11.50 -0.31 5.33
CA ILE A 235 10.69 -1.50 5.09
C ILE A 235 10.25 -2.04 6.44
N TRP A 236 8.97 -1.93 6.72
CA TRP A 236 8.36 -2.42 7.95
C TRP A 236 8.02 -3.90 7.78
N GLU A 237 8.48 -4.74 8.70
CA GLU A 237 8.03 -6.12 8.79
C GLU A 237 6.75 -6.20 9.60
N MET A 238 5.63 -5.92 8.92
CA MET A 238 4.31 -5.94 9.53
C MET A 238 3.95 -7.35 9.96
N VAL A 239 3.47 -7.47 11.20
CA VAL A 239 2.92 -8.72 11.75
C VAL A 239 1.40 -8.64 11.69
N ALA A 240 0.79 -9.67 11.11
CA ALA A 240 -0.66 -9.83 11.08
C ALA A 240 -1.07 -11.08 11.85
N THR A 241 -2.01 -10.91 12.77
CA THR A 241 -2.42 -11.93 13.73
C THR A 241 -3.88 -12.31 13.54
N TYR A 242 -4.14 -13.61 13.56
CA TYR A 242 -5.47 -14.20 13.44
C TYR A 242 -5.84 -14.87 14.75
N PHE A 243 -7.08 -14.66 15.20
CA PHE A 243 -7.58 -15.16 16.48
C PHE A 243 -8.89 -15.95 16.29
N ASN A 244 -9.10 -16.93 17.17
CA ASN A 244 -10.36 -17.65 17.23
C ASN A 244 -11.45 -16.73 17.82
N ALA A 245 -12.55 -16.60 17.10
CA ALA A 245 -13.77 -15.95 17.55
C ALA A 245 -14.76 -17.00 18.05
N ASN A 246 -15.61 -16.64 19.01
CA ASN A 246 -16.63 -17.51 19.56
C ASN A 246 -17.61 -17.94 18.46
N ALA A 247 -17.76 -19.25 18.25
CA ALA A 247 -18.65 -19.85 17.26
C ALA A 247 -20.04 -20.25 17.84
N GLY A 248 -20.27 -20.04 19.13
CA GLY A 248 -21.50 -20.47 19.81
C GLY A 248 -22.76 -19.67 19.42
N PRO A 249 -23.91 -19.96 20.06
CA PRO A 249 -25.18 -19.26 19.78
C PRO A 249 -25.14 -17.73 19.95
N ASN A 250 -24.20 -17.24 20.76
CA ASN A 250 -23.87 -15.82 20.93
C ASN A 250 -22.52 -15.50 20.24
N GLY A 251 -22.33 -15.98 19.02
CA GLY A 251 -21.05 -15.93 18.32
C GLY A 251 -20.56 -14.50 18.10
N THR A 252 -19.24 -14.33 18.03
CA THR A 252 -18.62 -13.02 17.83
C THR A 252 -18.58 -12.70 16.33
N ILE A 253 -19.33 -11.68 15.94
CA ILE A 253 -19.41 -11.21 14.55
C ILE A 253 -18.98 -9.74 14.52
N PHE A 254 -17.99 -9.44 13.69
CA PHE A 254 -17.70 -8.07 13.29
C PHE A 254 -18.55 -7.77 12.04
N PRO A 255 -19.43 -6.75 12.05
CA PRO A 255 -20.26 -6.43 10.88
C PRO A 255 -19.47 -5.97 9.67
N SER A 256 -18.28 -5.38 9.90
CA SER A 256 -17.43 -4.82 8.86
C SER A 256 -15.96 -4.85 9.27
N MET A 257 -15.06 -4.45 8.38
CA MET A 257 -13.68 -4.17 8.76
C MET A 257 -13.60 -2.88 9.57
N TRP A 258 -12.53 -2.70 10.34
CA TRP A 258 -12.40 -1.55 11.23
C TRP A 258 -10.96 -1.10 11.42
N PHE A 259 -10.80 0.16 11.78
CA PHE A 259 -9.53 0.78 12.16
C PHE A 259 -9.72 1.64 13.41
N GLN A 260 -8.83 1.51 14.39
CA GLN A 260 -8.89 2.19 15.67
C GLN A 260 -7.75 3.21 15.79
N PHE A 261 -8.09 4.43 16.21
CA PHE A 261 -7.18 5.56 16.42
C PHE A 261 -6.99 5.85 17.90
N ALA A 262 -5.76 5.80 18.41
CA ALA A 262 -5.41 6.23 19.77
C ALA A 262 -3.93 6.62 19.85
N PRO A 263 -3.58 7.59 20.72
CA PRO A 263 -2.20 8.01 20.91
C PRO A 263 -1.31 6.84 21.35
N SER A 264 -0.07 6.86 20.87
CA SER A 264 0.95 5.91 21.32
C SER A 264 1.16 6.00 22.83
N VAL A 265 1.38 4.84 23.46
CA VAL A 265 1.66 4.73 24.90
C VAL A 265 3.00 4.04 25.06
N ASP A 266 3.90 4.62 25.86
CA ASP A 266 5.26 4.10 26.09
C ASP A 266 6.05 3.84 24.80
N GLY A 267 5.88 4.71 23.80
CA GLY A 267 6.54 4.59 22.50
C GLY A 267 5.99 3.48 21.60
N ARG A 268 4.88 2.83 21.97
CA ARG A 268 4.20 1.79 21.19
C ARG A 268 2.94 2.33 20.53
N SER A 269 2.73 1.96 19.28
CA SER A 269 1.52 2.30 18.52
C SER A 269 0.27 1.76 19.21
N ARG A 270 -0.80 2.55 19.21
CA ARG A 270 -2.15 2.13 19.62
C ARG A 270 -3.14 2.25 18.47
N LEU A 271 -2.61 2.12 17.26
CA LEU A 271 -3.39 1.97 16.05
C LEU A 271 -3.60 0.48 15.81
N PHE A 272 -4.85 0.07 15.63
CA PHE A 272 -5.19 -1.32 15.37
C PHE A 272 -6.16 -1.39 14.21
N TYR A 273 -6.11 -2.49 13.48
CA TYR A 273 -7.06 -2.77 12.43
C TYR A 273 -7.54 -4.20 12.50
N GLY A 274 -8.73 -4.44 11.96
CA GLY A 274 -9.29 -5.77 11.93
C GLY A 274 -10.19 -6.04 10.74
N PHE A 275 -10.31 -7.34 10.47
CA PHE A 275 -11.19 -7.89 9.46
C PHE A 275 -12.17 -8.85 10.11
N PRO A 276 -13.43 -8.87 9.65
CA PRO A 276 -14.39 -9.89 10.05
C PRO A 276 -13.92 -11.28 9.60
N THR A 277 -14.60 -12.32 10.08
CA THR A 277 -14.45 -13.66 9.49
C THR A 277 -14.81 -13.60 8.01
N LEU A 278 -13.93 -14.15 7.18
CA LEU A 278 -14.02 -14.03 5.74
C LEU A 278 -14.70 -15.26 5.14
N PRO A 279 -15.61 -15.11 4.16
CA PRO A 279 -16.27 -16.25 3.50
C PRO A 279 -15.32 -17.25 2.83
N TRP A 280 -14.10 -16.82 2.47
CA TRP A 280 -13.06 -17.65 1.87
C TRP A 280 -11.93 -18.02 2.84
N GLY A 281 -12.01 -17.56 4.09
CA GLY A 281 -11.06 -17.87 5.15
C GLY A 281 -11.54 -19.05 6.00
N PRO A 282 -10.70 -19.50 6.96
CA PRO A 282 -11.16 -20.45 7.97
C PRO A 282 -12.35 -19.88 8.76
N PRO A 283 -13.35 -20.71 9.10
CA PRO A 283 -14.53 -20.27 9.84
C PRO A 283 -14.14 -19.83 11.25
N ASN A 284 -14.85 -18.83 11.78
CA ASN A 284 -14.67 -18.29 13.14
C ASN A 284 -13.24 -17.80 13.45
N ILE A 285 -12.50 -17.41 12.41
CA ILE A 285 -11.21 -16.72 12.58
C ILE A 285 -11.38 -15.28 12.16
N VAL A 286 -10.92 -14.35 13.00
CA VAL A 286 -10.85 -12.92 12.70
C VAL A 286 -9.40 -12.49 12.64
N ARG A 287 -9.09 -11.50 11.80
CA ARG A 287 -7.76 -10.88 11.80
C ARG A 287 -7.83 -9.60 12.60
N ILE A 288 -6.92 -9.45 13.56
CA ILE A 288 -6.76 -8.23 14.36
C ILE A 288 -5.27 -8.00 14.51
N SER A 289 -4.79 -6.78 14.27
CA SER A 289 -3.35 -6.50 14.29
C SER A 289 -3.07 -5.05 14.62
N VAL A 290 -1.94 -4.81 15.29
CA VAL A 290 -1.37 -3.46 15.43
C VAL A 290 -0.95 -2.94 14.05
N ASP A 291 -1.21 -1.66 13.78
CA ASP A 291 -0.71 -0.94 12.61
C ASP A 291 0.66 -0.33 12.92
N ALA A 292 1.65 -1.20 13.10
CA ALA A 292 3.05 -0.85 13.31
C ALA A 292 3.94 -2.07 13.04
N ALA A 293 5.24 -1.82 12.94
CA ALA A 293 6.26 -2.85 13.00
C ALA A 293 7.36 -2.44 13.99
N THR A 294 7.73 -3.36 14.88
CA THR A 294 8.92 -3.16 15.73
C THR A 294 10.19 -3.26 14.92
N ARG A 295 10.21 -4.15 13.93
CA ARG A 295 11.36 -4.38 13.07
C ARG A 295 11.23 -3.61 11.75
N ILE A 296 12.15 -2.67 11.57
CA ILE A 296 12.28 -1.86 10.36
C ILE A 296 13.63 -2.18 9.72
N ILE A 297 13.61 -2.59 8.46
CA ILE A 297 14.78 -2.98 7.67
C ILE A 297 14.94 -2.04 6.47
N THR A 298 16.12 -2.02 5.85
CA THR A 298 16.40 -1.17 4.67
C THR A 298 16.56 -1.97 3.39
N ASP A 299 16.74 -3.29 3.51
CA ASP A 299 16.83 -4.22 2.39
C ASP A 299 16.02 -5.49 2.69
N PRO A 300 15.20 -5.99 1.74
CA PRO A 300 14.42 -7.21 1.96
C PRO A 300 15.28 -8.46 2.20
N SER A 301 16.58 -8.47 1.89
CA SER A 301 17.50 -9.55 2.26
C SER A 301 17.71 -9.67 3.76
N GLN A 302 17.40 -8.62 4.53
CA GLN A 302 17.44 -8.62 5.99
C GLN A 302 16.20 -9.30 6.59
N ARG A 303 15.18 -9.63 5.79
CA ARG A 303 13.90 -10.17 6.28
C ARG A 303 14.10 -11.45 7.11
N GLN A 304 13.36 -11.55 8.23
CA GLN A 304 13.28 -12.78 9.03
C GLN A 304 11.91 -13.43 8.85
N ALA A 305 11.73 -14.19 7.76
CA ALA A 305 10.41 -14.65 7.33
C ALA A 305 9.65 -15.53 8.35
N SER A 306 10.37 -16.23 9.24
CA SER A 306 9.79 -17.16 10.22
C SER A 306 9.91 -16.69 11.67
N VAL A 307 10.42 -15.47 11.90
CA VAL A 307 10.57 -14.90 13.25
C VAL A 307 9.77 -13.63 13.30
N PHE A 308 8.70 -13.65 14.10
CA PHE A 308 7.86 -12.48 14.35
C PHE A 308 8.34 -11.77 15.61
N ASP A 309 8.27 -10.45 15.62
CA ASP A 309 8.56 -9.71 16.84
C ASP A 309 7.46 -10.00 17.90
N PRO A 310 7.81 -10.54 19.07
CA PRO A 310 6.83 -10.89 20.09
C PRO A 310 6.08 -9.67 20.63
N GLN A 311 6.65 -8.47 20.55
CA GLN A 311 6.00 -7.27 21.06
C GLN A 311 4.81 -6.85 20.18
N ASP A 312 4.90 -7.00 18.85
CA ASP A 312 3.79 -6.68 17.93
C ASP A 312 2.59 -7.62 18.14
N ILE A 313 2.88 -8.91 18.42
CA ILE A 313 1.86 -9.89 18.80
C ILE A 313 1.26 -9.52 20.16
N LYS A 314 2.10 -9.23 21.15
CA LYS A 314 1.67 -8.88 22.51
C LYS A 314 0.77 -7.64 22.52
N ASP A 315 1.14 -6.59 21.80
CA ASP A 315 0.33 -5.36 21.71
C ASP A 315 -1.06 -5.65 21.14
N THR A 316 -1.12 -6.53 20.14
CA THR A 316 -2.38 -7.00 19.56
C THR A 316 -3.18 -7.84 20.56
N GLN A 317 -2.56 -8.79 21.26
CA GLN A 317 -3.23 -9.60 22.29
C GLN A 317 -3.77 -8.75 23.44
N ASP A 318 -3.01 -7.73 23.85
CA ASP A 318 -3.41 -6.78 24.88
C ASP A 318 -4.68 -6.03 24.44
N PHE A 319 -4.71 -5.50 23.21
CA PHE A 319 -5.90 -4.87 22.66
C PHE A 319 -7.10 -5.83 22.62
N VAL A 320 -6.92 -7.06 22.14
CA VAL A 320 -8.01 -8.04 22.06
C VAL A 320 -8.56 -8.37 23.45
N ARG A 321 -7.68 -8.62 24.44
CA ARG A 321 -8.09 -8.92 25.82
C ARG A 321 -8.89 -7.78 26.44
N ASP A 322 -8.40 -6.56 26.25
CA ASP A 322 -8.90 -5.39 26.98
C ASP A 322 -10.16 -4.80 26.30
N HIS A 323 -10.26 -4.90 24.97
CA HIS A 323 -11.31 -4.21 24.20
C HIS A 323 -12.20 -5.09 23.33
N VAL A 324 -11.94 -6.39 23.17
CA VAL A 324 -12.73 -7.25 22.27
C VAL A 324 -13.49 -8.33 23.04
N VAL A 325 -14.74 -8.58 22.62
CA VAL A 325 -15.64 -9.57 23.23
C VAL A 325 -15.65 -10.86 22.41
N GLY A 326 -15.44 -11.99 23.10
CA GLY A 326 -15.56 -13.33 22.51
C GLY A 326 -14.50 -13.66 21.44
N VAL A 327 -13.33 -13.01 21.49
CA VAL A 327 -12.13 -13.40 20.75
C VAL A 327 -11.08 -13.88 21.74
N ASP A 328 -10.48 -15.04 21.48
CA ASP A 328 -9.43 -15.60 22.33
C ASP A 328 -8.12 -14.81 22.17
N ALA A 329 -7.78 -14.00 23.16
CA ALA A 329 -6.54 -13.22 23.17
C ALA A 329 -5.30 -14.02 23.58
N THR A 330 -5.45 -15.24 24.12
CA THR A 330 -4.35 -15.97 24.77
C THR A 330 -3.39 -16.61 23.78
N VAL A 331 -3.93 -17.21 22.72
CA VAL A 331 -3.15 -17.90 21.69
C VAL A 331 -3.68 -17.51 20.32
N PRO A 332 -2.87 -16.82 19.48
CA PRO A 332 -3.19 -16.62 18.09
C PRO A 332 -3.44 -17.95 17.37
N ALA A 333 -4.51 -18.02 16.57
CA ALA A 333 -4.77 -19.16 15.70
C ALA A 333 -3.70 -19.26 14.59
N SER A 334 -3.22 -18.12 14.09
CA SER A 334 -2.06 -18.04 13.21
C SER A 334 -1.48 -16.62 13.19
N THR A 335 -0.21 -16.51 12.82
CA THR A 335 0.47 -15.23 12.61
C THR A 335 1.21 -15.28 11.28
N VAL A 336 1.15 -14.17 10.53
CA VAL A 336 1.87 -14.01 9.26
C VAL A 336 2.65 -12.70 9.27
N SER A 337 3.67 -12.61 8.43
CA SER A 337 4.44 -11.38 8.22
C SER A 337 4.38 -10.96 6.75
N CYS A 338 4.31 -9.65 6.51
CA CYS A 338 4.49 -9.06 5.20
C CYS A 338 5.36 -7.81 5.26
N LEU A 339 5.91 -7.41 4.11
CA LEU A 339 6.73 -6.21 4.01
C LEU A 339 5.87 -5.01 3.60
N GLN A 340 5.95 -3.91 4.36
CA GLN A 340 5.41 -2.62 3.94
C GLN A 340 6.58 -1.70 3.56
N THR A 341 6.66 -1.33 2.28
CA THR A 341 7.73 -0.46 1.77
C THR A 341 7.31 1.00 1.82
N ASN A 342 8.04 1.77 2.62
CA ASN A 342 7.79 3.18 2.84
C ASN A 342 8.99 4.01 2.35
N VAL A 343 8.70 5.23 1.92
CA VAL A 343 9.68 6.31 1.84
C VAL A 343 9.37 7.33 2.94
N PHE A 344 10.12 8.42 3.04
CA PHE A 344 10.07 9.35 4.18
C PHE A 344 8.68 9.90 4.55
N ASP A 345 7.76 10.02 3.58
CA ASP A 345 6.40 10.53 3.74
C ASP A 345 5.33 9.43 3.70
N ASN A 346 5.75 8.16 3.69
CA ASN A 346 4.86 7.00 3.54
C ASN A 346 3.98 7.04 2.26
N MET A 347 4.31 7.86 1.27
CA MET A 347 3.52 8.00 0.04
C MET A 347 4.08 7.15 -1.10
N PHE A 348 3.26 6.85 -2.11
CA PHE A 348 3.69 6.05 -3.26
C PHE A 348 4.88 6.67 -3.99
N VAL A 349 5.68 5.83 -4.63
CA VAL A 349 6.46 6.26 -5.80
C VAL A 349 5.72 5.75 -7.01
N LEU A 350 5.31 6.65 -7.91
CA LEU A 350 4.72 6.34 -9.22
C LEU A 350 5.22 7.37 -10.22
N ASP A 351 6.30 7.05 -10.93
CA ASP A 351 6.96 7.99 -11.83
C ASP A 351 7.75 7.27 -12.93
N PHE A 352 8.24 8.02 -13.90
CA PHE A 352 9.30 7.54 -14.78
C PHE A 352 10.65 7.65 -14.08
N LEU A 353 11.57 6.75 -14.42
CA LEU A 353 12.98 6.93 -14.06
C LEU A 353 13.52 8.23 -14.70
N PRO A 354 14.14 9.15 -13.95
CA PRO A 354 14.65 10.40 -14.51
C PRO A 354 15.66 10.18 -15.63
N GLU A 355 15.60 11.03 -16.66
CA GLU A 355 16.36 10.88 -17.90
C GLU A 355 17.87 10.71 -17.67
N LYS A 356 18.43 11.45 -16.71
CA LYS A 356 19.86 11.39 -16.35
C LYS A 356 20.34 9.99 -15.93
N TYR A 357 19.44 9.08 -15.55
CA TYR A 357 19.78 7.71 -15.17
C TYR A 357 19.56 6.68 -16.30
N LEU A 358 18.99 7.07 -17.44
CA LEU A 358 18.64 6.15 -18.53
C LEU A 358 19.85 5.68 -19.36
N LYS A 359 21.06 6.25 -19.12
CA LYS A 359 22.31 5.85 -19.80
C LYS A 359 22.19 5.85 -21.34
N GLY A 360 21.50 6.84 -21.89
CA GLY A 360 21.24 6.99 -23.33
C GLY A 360 20.03 6.21 -23.85
N GLY A 361 19.30 5.49 -22.99
CA GLY A 361 18.01 4.89 -23.31
C GLY A 361 16.90 5.94 -23.47
N PRO A 362 15.73 5.57 -24.02
CA PRO A 362 14.71 6.52 -24.45
C PRO A 362 14.00 7.15 -23.27
N GLU A 363 13.68 8.44 -23.35
CA GLU A 363 12.82 9.11 -22.37
C GLU A 363 11.50 8.35 -22.15
N LYS A 364 10.97 8.45 -20.92
CA LYS A 364 9.67 7.87 -20.54
C LYS A 364 9.56 6.38 -20.92
N SER A 365 10.66 5.63 -20.81
CA SER A 365 10.70 4.21 -21.16
C SER A 365 10.69 3.25 -19.98
N ILE A 366 10.96 3.76 -18.78
CA ILE A 366 10.96 2.97 -17.54
C ILE A 366 10.02 3.64 -16.55
N ALA A 367 8.87 3.02 -16.31
CA ALA A 367 7.95 3.43 -15.24
C ALA A 367 8.25 2.62 -13.97
N ILE A 368 8.19 3.26 -12.81
CA ILE A 368 8.48 2.65 -11.51
C ILE A 368 7.29 2.83 -10.60
N PHE A 369 6.92 1.77 -9.89
CA PHE A 369 6.02 1.82 -8.76
C PHE A 369 6.57 1.08 -7.55
N THR A 370 6.54 1.71 -6.38
CA THR A 370 6.75 1.02 -5.09
C THR A 370 5.96 1.69 -3.95
N ALA A 371 5.35 0.86 -3.10
CA ALA A 371 4.63 1.24 -1.89
C ALA A 371 4.26 0.01 -1.06
N GLY A 372 3.92 0.20 0.22
CA GLY A 372 3.53 -0.87 1.12
C GLY A 372 2.02 -1.05 1.37
N TRP A 373 1.17 -0.07 1.02
CA TRP A 373 -0.27 -0.05 1.40
C TRP A 373 -1.23 0.13 0.21
N ALA A 374 -0.75 -0.16 -1.00
CA ALA A 374 -1.41 0.16 -2.26
C ALA A 374 -2.43 -0.87 -2.79
N MET A 375 -2.73 -1.96 -2.06
CA MET A 375 -3.61 -3.04 -2.59
C MET A 375 -4.96 -2.51 -3.09
N LYS A 376 -5.53 -1.52 -2.39
CA LYS A 376 -6.79 -0.88 -2.74
C LYS A 376 -6.79 -0.08 -4.05
N PHE A 377 -5.61 0.21 -4.60
CA PHE A 377 -5.44 0.94 -5.86
C PHE A 377 -4.93 0.05 -7.00
N VAL A 378 -4.81 -1.26 -6.80
CA VAL A 378 -4.18 -2.18 -7.78
C VAL A 378 -4.73 -2.02 -9.21
N PRO A 379 -6.05 -1.99 -9.46
CA PRO A 379 -6.56 -1.77 -10.82
C PRO A 379 -6.17 -0.41 -11.38
N THR A 380 -6.29 0.66 -10.58
CA THR A 380 -5.89 2.02 -10.97
C THR A 380 -4.40 2.11 -11.30
N LEU A 381 -3.55 1.48 -10.50
CA LEU A 381 -2.10 1.49 -10.69
C LEU A 381 -1.70 0.68 -11.92
N GLY A 382 -2.36 -0.46 -12.18
CA GLY A 382 -2.17 -1.22 -13.41
C GLY A 382 -2.48 -0.39 -14.66
N LYS A 383 -3.63 0.30 -14.64
CA LYS A 383 -4.04 1.22 -15.71
C LYS A 383 -3.03 2.36 -15.86
N ALA A 384 -2.65 3.00 -14.76
CA ALA A 384 -1.72 4.13 -14.77
C ALA A 384 -0.37 3.76 -15.38
N LEU A 385 0.22 2.64 -14.95
CA LEU A 385 1.50 2.17 -15.46
C LEU A 385 1.45 1.78 -16.95
N SER A 386 0.34 1.16 -17.39
CA SER A 386 0.11 0.88 -18.81
C SER A 386 0.05 2.17 -19.63
N GLU A 387 -0.72 3.17 -19.18
CA GLU A 387 -0.83 4.46 -19.87
C GLU A 387 0.51 5.20 -19.91
N MET A 388 1.26 5.20 -18.81
CA MET A 388 2.59 5.78 -18.76
C MET A 388 3.49 5.20 -19.85
N VAL A 389 3.61 3.88 -19.96
CA VAL A 389 4.57 3.29 -20.93
C VAL A 389 4.05 3.28 -22.38
N LEU A 390 2.73 3.26 -22.58
CA LEU A 390 2.12 3.20 -23.92
C LEU A 390 1.78 4.56 -24.52
N LYS A 391 1.43 5.54 -23.68
CA LYS A 391 1.00 6.89 -24.09
C LYS A 391 1.99 7.98 -23.67
N GLY A 392 2.93 7.68 -22.78
CA GLY A 392 3.93 8.63 -22.28
C GLY A 392 3.45 9.51 -21.13
N ASP A 393 2.25 9.25 -20.58
CA ASP A 393 1.71 9.93 -19.40
C ASP A 393 0.52 9.18 -18.78
N SER A 394 0.10 9.60 -17.58
CA SER A 394 -1.11 9.13 -16.91
C SER A 394 -1.63 10.21 -15.95
N GLU A 395 -2.95 10.41 -15.89
CA GLU A 395 -3.58 11.33 -14.93
C GLU A 395 -3.32 10.94 -13.46
N PHE A 396 -2.97 9.67 -13.21
CA PHE A 396 -2.65 9.16 -11.88
C PHE A 396 -1.18 9.36 -11.48
N LYS A 397 -0.32 9.78 -12.41
CA LYS A 397 1.07 10.16 -12.16
C LYS A 397 1.11 11.60 -11.60
N LYS A 398 0.70 11.75 -10.35
CA LYS A 398 0.63 13.04 -9.65
C LYS A 398 1.99 13.45 -9.05
N ASP A 399 2.18 14.75 -8.80
CA ASP A 399 3.44 15.30 -8.25
C ASP A 399 3.73 14.74 -6.84
N GLU A 400 2.69 14.48 -6.06
CA GLU A 400 2.75 13.85 -4.73
C GLU A 400 3.37 12.44 -4.78
N PHE A 401 3.37 11.78 -5.94
CA PHE A 401 3.97 10.46 -6.14
C PHE A 401 5.33 10.51 -6.85
N SER A 402 5.83 11.71 -7.18
CA SER A 402 7.07 11.85 -7.94
C SER A 402 8.24 11.22 -7.20
N ILE A 403 9.11 10.52 -7.94
CA ILE A 403 10.33 9.92 -7.42
C ILE A 403 11.38 10.97 -7.03
N THR A 404 11.24 12.20 -7.51
CA THR A 404 12.14 13.33 -7.22
C THR A 404 11.59 14.30 -6.19
N ARG A 405 10.41 14.04 -5.60
CA ARG A 405 9.87 14.89 -4.54
C ARG A 405 10.80 14.91 -3.32
N THR A 406 10.85 16.04 -2.65
CA THR A 406 11.81 16.29 -1.57
C THR A 406 11.16 16.18 -0.20
N ASN A 407 11.93 15.68 0.76
CA ASN A 407 11.65 15.91 2.16
C ASN A 407 12.07 17.35 2.47
N LYS A 408 11.16 18.19 2.99
CA LYS A 408 11.41 19.64 3.21
C LYS A 408 12.70 19.93 3.99
N ASP A 409 13.06 19.02 4.91
CA ASP A 409 14.22 19.17 5.80
C ASP A 409 15.22 18.00 5.68
N GLY A 410 15.15 17.20 4.61
CA GLY A 410 15.92 15.96 4.50
C GLY A 410 16.33 15.58 3.08
N PRO A 411 17.05 14.46 2.91
CA PRO A 411 17.39 13.96 1.59
C PRO A 411 16.12 13.54 0.83
N GLY A 412 16.14 13.67 -0.50
CA GLY A 412 15.08 13.16 -1.36
C GLY A 412 15.02 11.63 -1.37
N ILE A 413 14.10 11.06 -2.16
CA ILE A 413 13.89 9.62 -2.24
C ILE A 413 15.10 8.91 -2.87
N ILE A 414 15.67 9.48 -3.93
CA ILE A 414 16.79 8.86 -4.66
C ILE A 414 18.09 9.04 -3.90
N ASP A 415 18.76 7.93 -3.64
CA ASP A 415 20.12 7.83 -3.11
C ASP A 415 21.11 7.52 -4.25
N GLU A 416 22.06 8.43 -4.45
CA GLU A 416 23.15 8.30 -5.42
C GLU A 416 24.43 7.90 -4.65
N GLU A 417 24.95 6.69 -4.89
CA GLU A 417 26.20 6.26 -4.24
C GLU A 417 27.35 7.21 -4.61
N GLY A 418 28.04 7.76 -3.60
CA GLY A 418 29.18 8.67 -3.77
C GLY A 418 28.99 10.09 -3.20
N LYS A 419 27.78 10.45 -2.74
CA LYS A 419 27.58 11.64 -1.90
C LYS A 419 27.47 11.20 -0.44
N SER A 420 28.59 11.20 0.28
CA SER A 420 28.56 10.98 1.73
C SER A 420 27.68 12.03 2.39
N VAL A 421 26.64 11.60 3.10
CA VAL A 421 26.01 12.46 4.09
C VAL A 421 26.95 12.46 5.29
N THR A 422 27.85 13.45 5.33
CA THR A 422 28.61 13.74 6.55
C THR A 422 27.63 14.21 7.63
N GLY A 423 27.46 13.39 8.67
CA GLY A 423 26.99 13.85 9.99
C GLY A 423 25.61 13.34 10.42
N SER A 424 25.58 12.26 11.20
CA SER A 424 25.23 12.29 12.63
C SER A 424 25.07 10.85 13.15
N ASN A 425 25.85 10.49 14.17
CA ASN A 425 25.61 9.30 14.97
C ASN A 425 24.23 9.46 15.64
N GLY A 426 23.28 8.63 15.26
CA GLY A 426 21.93 8.59 15.83
C GLY A 426 21.71 7.32 16.62
N THR A 427 21.78 7.45 17.94
CA THR A 427 21.13 6.56 18.91
C THR A 427 19.67 6.30 18.51
N ALA A 428 19.23 5.05 18.67
CA ALA A 428 17.82 4.68 18.60
C ALA A 428 17.04 5.44 19.67
N ALA A 429 16.37 6.50 19.26
CA ALA A 429 15.37 7.20 20.05
C ALA A 429 14.11 7.30 19.18
N ALA A 430 12.99 6.82 19.73
CA ALA A 430 11.66 6.99 19.18
C ALA A 430 11.48 8.44 18.70
N ARG A 431 11.40 8.64 17.39
CA ARG A 431 11.12 9.97 16.83
C ARG A 431 9.62 10.15 16.77
N SER A 432 9.09 10.88 17.74
CA SER A 432 7.85 11.62 17.59
C SER A 432 7.98 12.55 16.38
N PHE A 433 7.04 12.45 15.43
CA PHE A 433 6.94 13.41 14.32
C PHE A 433 6.77 14.83 14.89
N SER A 434 7.59 15.77 14.40
CA SER A 434 7.66 17.14 14.92
C SER A 434 6.55 18.02 14.34
N HIS A 435 5.94 18.81 15.23
CA HIS A 435 4.84 19.71 14.96
C HIS A 435 5.16 20.80 13.92
N THR A 436 4.31 20.91 12.89
CA THR A 436 4.09 22.17 12.19
C THR A 436 2.70 22.72 12.53
N LYS A 437 2.66 23.69 13.45
CA LYS A 437 1.46 24.51 13.71
C LYS A 437 1.18 25.37 12.47
N SER A 438 0.15 25.05 11.70
CA SER A 438 -0.45 26.04 10.80
C SER A 438 -1.24 27.04 11.65
N LYS A 439 -0.81 28.31 11.62
CA LYS A 439 -1.55 29.41 12.23
C LYS A 439 -2.80 29.69 11.38
N GLN A 440 -3.98 29.34 11.89
CA GLN A 440 -5.23 29.96 11.45
C GLN A 440 -5.22 31.45 11.83
N ALA A 441 -5.47 32.30 10.85
CA ALA A 441 -5.63 33.73 11.02
C ALA A 441 -6.89 34.03 11.85
N GLN A 442 -6.70 34.57 13.06
CA GLN A 442 -7.77 35.19 13.81
C GLN A 442 -8.13 36.53 13.15
N GLY A 443 -9.34 36.61 12.60
CA GLY A 443 -9.96 37.87 12.21
C GLY A 443 -10.20 38.74 13.44
N SER A 444 -9.63 39.94 13.44
CA SER A 444 -9.80 40.91 14.52
C SER A 444 -11.17 41.59 14.42
N SER A 445 -12.01 41.36 15.42
CA SER A 445 -13.20 42.17 15.68
C SER A 445 -12.75 43.53 16.21
N ARG A 446 -12.86 44.58 15.38
CA ARG A 446 -12.67 45.97 15.81
C ARG A 446 -14.04 46.54 16.19
N THR A 447 -14.32 46.57 17.48
CA THR A 447 -15.41 47.34 18.09
C THR A 447 -15.23 48.83 17.80
N MET A 448 -16.14 49.42 17.03
CA MET A 448 -16.37 50.87 17.04
C MET A 448 -17.28 51.20 18.24
N ARG A 449 -16.75 52.02 19.15
CA ARG A 449 -17.54 52.72 20.16
C ARG A 449 -18.21 53.93 19.51
N GLU A 450 -19.53 53.90 19.46
CA GLU A 450 -20.35 55.09 19.24
C GLU A 450 -20.28 56.02 20.45
N LYS A 451 -20.16 57.32 20.17
CA LYS A 451 -20.36 58.41 21.13
C LYS A 451 -21.84 58.77 21.17
N THR A 452 -22.42 58.58 22.35
CA THR A 452 -23.43 59.38 23.06
C THR A 452 -24.27 60.40 22.27
N VAL A 453 -25.59 60.24 22.35
CA VAL A 453 -26.54 61.35 22.55
C VAL A 453 -27.60 60.94 23.57
N LEU A 454 -27.60 61.68 24.70
CA LEU A 454 -28.60 61.86 25.77
C LEU A 454 -28.98 60.69 26.68
#